data_AF-X1MI34-F1
#
_entry.id   AF-X1MI34-F1
#
_cell.length_a   1.000
_cell.length_b   1.000
_cell.length_c   1.000
_cell.angle_alpha   90.00
_cell.angle_beta   90.00
_cell.angle_gamma   90.00
#
_symmetry.space_group_name_H-M   'P 1'
#
loop_
_entity.id
_entity.type
_entity.pdbx_description
1 polymer ?
#
loop_
_entity_poly.entity_id
_entity_poly.type
_entity_poly.pdbx_seq_one_letter_code
_entity_poly.pdbx_strand_id
1 'polypeptide(L)'
;MILVNVAAFYLVAFLSSFLSEQIRKSRAELKAKQKDIADLEMLKENIIQSISSGLVTLDEHGKIIVFNRGAERIFNIDSRDAIQKDISDIIPNIMPYLKVHNPHKFSQLSYKRKEDQQIDLLLNISPLKEYDGSKKGEILVFQDTTRIREMEREVKRMEDLAMLGELAAGIAHEIRNPLASISGSIQVLN
;
A
#
# COMPACT_ATOMS: atom_id res chain seq x y z
N MET A 1 -12.40 40.75 -66.19
CA MET A 1 -13.53 40.39 -65.31
C MET A 1 -13.67 38.87 -65.15
N ILE A 2 -13.97 38.09 -66.20
CA ILE A 2 -14.21 36.64 -66.10
C ILE A 2 -12.98 35.86 -65.56
N LEU A 3 -11.79 36.13 -66.09
CA LEU A 3 -10.55 35.43 -65.68
C LEU A 3 -10.22 35.63 -64.19
N VAL A 4 -10.48 36.82 -63.66
CA VAL A 4 -10.22 37.18 -62.25
C VAL A 4 -11.17 36.42 -61.33
N ASN A 5 -12.45 36.30 -61.70
CA ASN A 5 -13.42 35.53 -60.92
C ASN A 5 -13.08 34.04 -60.92
N VAL A 6 -12.69 33.47 -62.06
CA VAL A 6 -12.26 32.06 -62.15
C VAL A 6 -11.05 31.80 -61.26
N ALA A 7 -10.04 32.67 -61.28
CA ALA A 7 -8.87 32.56 -60.41
C ALA A 7 -9.25 32.65 -58.92
N ALA A 8 -10.16 33.56 -58.56
CA ALA A 8 -10.66 33.69 -57.19
C ALA A 8 -11.39 32.41 -56.71
N PHE A 9 -12.21 31.79 -57.56
CA PHE A 9 -12.88 30.51 -57.23
C PHE A 9 -11.89 29.38 -56.95
N TYR A 10 -10.87 29.22 -57.80
CA TYR A 10 -9.83 28.20 -57.56
C TYR A 10 -9.05 28.47 -56.27
N LEU A 11 -8.77 29.73 -55.96
CA LEU A 11 -8.07 30.12 -54.74
C LEU A 11 -8.92 29.82 -53.49
N VAL A 12 -10.22 30.14 -53.52
CA VAL A 12 -11.15 29.80 -52.44
C VAL A 12 -11.29 28.29 -52.27
N ALA A 13 -11.42 27.54 -53.36
CA ALA A 13 -11.51 26.08 -53.31
C ALA A 13 -10.23 25.45 -52.75
N PHE A 14 -9.06 25.92 -53.18
CA PHE A 14 -7.77 25.49 -52.65
C PHE A 14 -7.65 25.81 -51.15
N LEU A 15 -7.98 27.04 -50.74
CA LEU A 15 -7.90 27.46 -49.34
C LEU A 15 -8.89 26.68 -48.46
N SER A 16 -10.11 26.45 -48.96
CA SER A 16 -11.13 25.65 -48.27
C SER A 16 -10.70 24.19 -48.10
N SER A 17 -10.11 23.60 -49.15
CA SER A 17 -9.57 22.24 -49.09
C SER A 17 -8.41 22.15 -48.11
N PHE A 18 -7.45 23.08 -48.19
CA PHE A 18 -6.30 23.16 -47.30
C PHE A 18 -6.74 23.33 -45.82
N LEU A 19 -7.69 24.23 -45.57
CA LEU A 19 -8.21 24.46 -44.23
C LEU A 19 -8.99 23.25 -43.69
N SER A 20 -9.80 22.61 -44.53
CA SER A 20 -10.53 21.39 -44.17
C SER A 20 -9.58 20.25 -43.80
N GLU A 21 -8.46 20.12 -44.52
CA GLU A 21 -7.42 19.14 -44.24
C GLU A 21 -6.69 19.44 -42.93
N GLN A 22 -6.33 20.70 -42.67
CA GLN A 22 -5.70 21.10 -41.41
C GLN A 22 -6.63 20.87 -40.21
N ILE A 23 -7.91 21.24 -40.31
CA ILE A 23 -8.90 20.99 -39.27
C ILE A 23 -9.05 19.48 -39.01
N ARG A 24 -9.09 18.67 -40.07
CA ARG A 24 -9.17 17.21 -39.95
C ARG A 24 -7.95 16.63 -39.23
N LYS A 25 -6.73 17.06 -39.58
CA LYS A 25 -5.49 16.62 -38.91
C LYS A 25 -5.48 17.01 -37.44
N SER A 26 -5.74 18.29 -37.13
CA SER A 26 -5.77 18.77 -35.74
C SER A 26 -6.84 18.06 -34.90
N ARG A 27 -8.04 17.81 -35.45
CA ARG A 27 -9.08 17.02 -34.77
C ARG A 27 -8.64 15.58 -34.52
N ALA A 28 -7.94 14.95 -35.47
CA ALA A 28 -7.43 13.59 -35.30
C ALA A 28 -6.36 13.53 -34.20
N GLU A 29 -5.43 14.49 -34.17
CA GLU A 29 -4.41 14.62 -33.12
C GLU A 29 -5.03 14.86 -31.75
N LEU A 30 -5.99 15.78 -31.64
CA LEU A 30 -6.69 16.06 -30.39
C LEU A 30 -7.41 14.81 -29.87
N LYS A 31 -8.09 14.08 -30.76
CA LYS A 31 -8.78 12.83 -30.39
C LYS A 31 -7.80 11.75 -29.95
N ALA A 32 -6.64 11.64 -30.59
CA ALA A 32 -5.58 10.74 -30.17
C ALA A 32 -5.05 11.11 -28.77
N LYS A 33 -4.75 12.40 -28.52
CA LYS A 33 -4.29 12.88 -27.21
C LYS A 33 -5.32 12.66 -26.10
N GLN A 34 -6.60 12.89 -26.37
CA GLN A 34 -7.67 12.62 -25.41
C GLN A 34 -7.74 11.13 -25.05
N LYS A 35 -7.56 10.25 -26.06
CA LYS A 35 -7.51 8.81 -25.83
C LYS A 35 -6.28 8.42 -24.99
N ASP A 36 -5.10 8.94 -25.32
CA ASP A 36 -3.87 8.67 -24.57
C ASP A 36 -4.01 9.07 -23.09
N ILE A 37 -4.64 10.21 -22.81
CA ILE A 37 -4.92 10.66 -21.44
C ILE A 37 -5.87 9.70 -20.73
N ALA A 38 -6.97 9.31 -21.37
CA ALA A 38 -7.94 8.38 -20.79
C ALA A 38 -7.32 6.99 -20.50
N ASP A 39 -6.51 6.48 -21.42
CA ASP A 39 -5.80 5.21 -21.26
C ASP A 39 -4.79 5.28 -20.09
N LEU A 40 -4.09 6.42 -19.95
CA LEU A 40 -3.17 6.66 -18.84
C LEU A 40 -3.89 6.76 -17.48
N GLU A 41 -5.04 7.44 -17.43
CA GLU A 41 -5.86 7.53 -16.23
C GLU A 41 -6.39 6.16 -15.79
N MET A 42 -6.85 5.34 -16.75
CA MET A 42 -7.32 3.99 -16.48
C MET A 42 -6.18 3.08 -15.99
N LEU A 43 -4.98 3.18 -16.58
CA LEU A 43 -3.81 2.44 -16.12
C LEU A 43 -3.45 2.82 -14.68
N LYS A 44 -3.42 4.11 -14.36
CA LYS A 44 -3.14 4.62 -13.01
C LYS A 44 -4.11 4.03 -11.99
N GLU A 45 -5.41 4.07 -12.30
CA GLU A 45 -6.45 3.53 -11.42
C GLU A 45 -6.30 2.01 -11.21
N ASN A 46 -6.07 1.26 -12.29
CA ASN A 46 -5.85 -0.18 -12.22
C ASN A 46 -4.65 -0.55 -11.35
N ILE A 47 -3.53 0.17 -11.48
CA ILE A 47 -2.35 -0.04 -10.64
C ILE A 47 -2.72 0.18 -9.17
N ILE A 48 -3.32 1.33 -8.84
CA ILE A 48 -3.71 1.67 -7.46
C ILE A 48 -4.64 0.62 -6.86
N GLN A 49 -5.61 0.13 -7.63
CA GLN A 49 -6.60 -0.84 -7.16
C GLN A 49 -6.05 -2.28 -7.09
N SER A 50 -5.03 -2.61 -7.90
CA SER A 50 -4.38 -3.93 -7.89
C SER A 50 -3.45 -4.15 -6.69
N ILE A 51 -2.98 -3.07 -6.07
CA ILE A 51 -2.11 -3.12 -4.90
C ILE A 51 -2.87 -3.78 -3.74
N SER A 52 -2.26 -4.80 -3.14
CA SER A 52 -2.81 -5.52 -2.00
C SER A 52 -2.73 -4.72 -0.70
N SER A 53 -1.72 -3.86 -0.55
CA SER A 53 -1.61 -2.93 0.57
C SER A 53 -2.70 -1.85 0.49
N GLY A 54 -3.13 -1.38 1.65
CA GLY A 54 -4.04 -0.26 1.77
C GLY A 54 -3.34 1.04 1.43
N LEU A 55 -3.83 1.74 0.41
CA LEU A 55 -3.39 3.07 0.05
C LEU A 55 -4.50 4.05 0.42
N VAL A 56 -4.15 4.99 1.29
CA VAL A 56 -5.02 6.08 1.72
C VAL A 56 -4.30 7.39 1.48
N THR A 57 -4.93 8.32 0.76
CA THR A 57 -4.38 9.66 0.57
C THR A 57 -5.25 10.66 1.29
N LEU A 58 -4.63 11.59 2.01
CA LEU A 58 -5.26 12.67 2.72
C LEU A 58 -4.97 14.01 2.04
N ASP A 59 -5.90 14.95 2.13
CA ASP A 59 -5.65 16.36 1.84
C ASP A 59 -4.91 17.07 3.00
N GLU A 60 -4.71 18.37 2.85
CA GLU A 60 -4.08 19.24 3.85
C GLU A 60 -4.84 19.35 5.18
N HIS A 61 -6.13 18.98 5.19
CA HIS A 61 -7.00 18.99 6.36
C HIS A 61 -7.17 17.59 6.99
N GLY A 62 -6.50 16.56 6.46
CA GLY A 62 -6.60 15.19 6.97
C GLY A 62 -7.83 14.43 6.48
N LYS A 63 -8.53 14.95 5.46
CA LYS A 63 -9.70 14.30 4.84
C LYS A 63 -9.26 13.30 3.79
N ILE A 64 -9.92 12.15 3.74
CA ILE A 64 -9.58 11.07 2.80
C ILE A 64 -10.00 11.45 1.38
N ILE A 65 -9.04 11.48 0.45
CA ILE A 65 -9.27 11.74 -0.98
C ILE A 65 -9.07 10.49 -1.86
N VAL A 66 -8.29 9.51 -1.41
CA VAL A 66 -8.12 8.21 -2.07
C VAL A 66 -8.21 7.13 -1.02
N PHE A 67 -8.93 6.05 -1.33
CA PHE A 67 -9.07 4.88 -0.50
C PHE A 67 -9.17 3.65 -1.42
N ASN A 68 -8.07 2.94 -1.62
CA ASN A 68 -8.04 1.85 -2.60
C ASN A 68 -8.70 0.56 -2.06
N ARG A 69 -8.92 -0.43 -2.95
CA ARG A 69 -9.47 -1.74 -2.58
C ARG A 69 -8.64 -2.51 -1.54
N GLY A 70 -7.34 -2.23 -1.43
CA GLY A 70 -6.51 -2.76 -0.33
C GLY A 70 -6.95 -2.21 1.02
N ALA A 71 -7.21 -0.90 1.10
CA ALA A 71 -7.65 -0.23 2.31
C ALA A 71 -9.07 -0.68 2.70
N GLU A 72 -9.97 -0.83 1.72
CA GLU A 72 -11.31 -1.38 1.94
C GLU A 72 -11.25 -2.76 2.59
N ARG A 73 -10.38 -3.64 2.08
CA ARG A 73 -10.19 -4.99 2.62
C ARG A 73 -9.58 -4.99 4.01
N ILE A 74 -8.61 -4.12 4.29
CA ILE A 74 -7.94 -4.02 5.60
C ILE A 74 -8.89 -3.48 6.67
N PHE A 75 -9.59 -2.38 6.37
CA PHE A 75 -10.43 -1.68 7.35
C PHE A 75 -11.89 -2.14 7.37
N ASN A 76 -12.32 -2.97 6.41
CA ASN A 76 -13.71 -3.42 6.23
C ASN A 76 -14.71 -2.27 6.01
N ILE A 77 -14.30 -1.27 5.24
CA ILE A 77 -15.06 -0.06 4.99
C ILE A 77 -15.05 0.19 3.49
N ASP A 78 -16.21 0.45 2.90
CA ASP A 78 -16.30 0.81 1.50
C ASP A 78 -15.71 2.21 1.27
N SER A 79 -14.98 2.40 0.17
CA SER A 79 -14.39 3.70 -0.18
C SER A 79 -15.42 4.81 -0.21
N ARG A 80 -16.67 4.54 -0.64
CA ARG A 80 -17.77 5.53 -0.64
C ARG A 80 -18.10 6.05 0.75
N ASP A 81 -17.90 5.24 1.78
CA ASP A 81 -18.10 5.61 3.17
C ASP A 81 -16.86 6.20 3.83
N ALA A 82 -15.68 6.10 3.21
CA ALA A 82 -14.42 6.61 3.74
C ALA A 82 -14.04 7.97 3.15
N ILE A 83 -14.28 8.18 1.86
CA ILE A 83 -13.95 9.42 1.14
C ILE A 83 -14.63 10.62 1.82
N GLN A 84 -13.91 11.74 1.91
CA GLN A 84 -14.30 12.99 2.60
C GLN A 84 -14.48 12.90 4.13
N LYS A 85 -14.27 11.72 4.75
CA LYS A 85 -14.22 11.62 6.21
C LYS A 85 -12.84 11.94 6.75
N ASP A 86 -12.78 12.29 8.04
CA ASP A 86 -11.50 12.43 8.72
C ASP A 86 -10.86 11.05 8.89
N ILE A 87 -9.55 10.97 8.69
CA ILE A 87 -8.84 9.70 8.88
C ILE A 87 -8.97 9.15 10.30
N SER A 88 -9.17 10.01 11.30
CA SER A 88 -9.37 9.62 12.70
C SER A 88 -10.70 8.89 12.92
N ASP A 89 -11.71 9.17 12.11
CA ASP A 89 -13.02 8.49 12.22
C ASP A 89 -12.91 7.02 11.79
N ILE A 90 -11.97 6.75 10.88
CA ILE A 90 -11.69 5.41 10.36
C ILE A 90 -10.63 4.69 11.21
N ILE A 91 -9.61 5.44 11.63
CA ILE A 91 -8.44 4.95 12.37
C ILE A 91 -8.18 5.88 13.57
N PRO A 92 -8.88 5.68 14.71
CA PRO A 92 -8.82 6.60 15.85
C PRO A 92 -7.42 6.85 16.43
N ASN A 93 -6.52 5.87 16.30
CA ASN A 93 -5.16 5.94 16.87
C ASN A 93 -4.10 6.42 15.85
N ILE A 94 -4.48 6.99 14.72
CA ILE A 94 -3.54 7.37 13.65
C ILE A 94 -2.77 8.68 13.94
N MET A 95 -3.35 9.58 14.76
CA MET A 95 -2.84 10.94 14.96
C MET A 95 -1.38 11.04 15.46
N PRO A 96 -0.92 10.21 16.41
CA PRO A 96 0.49 10.23 16.82
C PRO A 96 1.46 9.95 15.67
N TYR A 97 1.06 9.12 14.71
CA TYR A 97 1.91 8.72 13.59
C TYR A 97 2.00 9.80 12.52
N LEU A 98 0.90 10.54 12.27
CA LEU A 98 0.89 11.64 11.30
C LEU A 98 1.81 12.81 11.73
N LYS A 99 1.91 13.05 13.04
CA LYS A 99 2.77 14.11 13.61
C LYS A 99 4.26 13.79 13.49
N VAL A 100 4.64 12.52 13.41
CA VAL A 100 6.03 12.10 13.24
C VAL A 100 6.32 11.92 11.76
N HIS A 101 6.56 13.04 11.08
CA HIS A 101 6.92 13.06 9.66
C HIS A 101 8.35 12.52 9.47
N ASN A 102 8.48 11.20 9.35
CA ASN A 102 9.75 10.57 9.02
C ASN A 102 9.56 9.63 7.81
N PRO A 103 9.78 10.13 6.57
CA PRO A 103 9.38 9.46 5.32
C PRO A 103 10.06 8.10 5.05
N HIS A 104 10.89 7.61 5.96
CA HIS A 104 11.59 6.33 5.87
C HIS A 104 11.35 5.42 7.07
N LYS A 105 10.51 5.83 8.05
CA LYS A 105 10.27 5.04 9.25
C LYS A 105 8.92 4.35 9.15
N PHE A 106 8.96 3.03 8.97
CA PHE A 106 7.78 2.21 9.13
C PHE A 106 7.35 2.21 10.59
N SER A 107 6.08 2.53 10.83
CA SER A 107 5.48 2.50 12.15
C SER A 107 4.59 1.28 12.28
N GLN A 108 4.66 0.61 13.42
CA GLN A 108 3.80 -0.52 13.72
C GLN A 108 2.52 -0.01 14.36
N LEU A 109 1.39 -0.44 13.84
CA LEU A 109 0.05 -0.08 14.30
C LEU A 109 -0.75 -1.36 14.53
N SER A 110 -1.29 -1.52 15.72
CA SER A 110 -2.31 -2.55 15.97
C SER A 110 -3.68 -1.94 15.75
N TYR A 111 -4.44 -2.48 14.81
CA TYR A 111 -5.79 -2.04 14.50
C TYR A 111 -6.79 -3.11 14.92
N LYS A 112 -7.81 -2.69 15.67
CA LYS A 112 -8.89 -3.57 16.09
C LYS A 112 -10.12 -3.32 15.23
N ARG A 113 -10.49 -4.32 14.42
CA ARG A 113 -11.74 -4.26 13.63
C ARG A 113 -12.95 -4.37 14.57
N LYS A 114 -14.11 -3.86 14.13
CA LYS A 114 -15.38 -3.96 14.87
C LYS A 114 -15.78 -5.40 15.28
N GLU A 115 -15.29 -6.41 14.58
CA GLU A 115 -15.56 -7.83 14.82
C GLU A 115 -14.53 -8.50 15.77
N ASP A 116 -13.84 -7.73 16.61
CA ASP A 116 -12.85 -8.21 17.59
C ASP A 116 -11.57 -8.83 17.00
N GLN A 117 -11.42 -8.84 15.67
CA GLN A 117 -10.18 -9.25 15.01
C GLN A 117 -9.12 -8.14 15.14
N GLN A 118 -7.98 -8.50 15.76
CA GLN A 118 -6.78 -7.66 15.77
C GLN A 118 -5.98 -7.88 14.49
N ILE A 119 -5.61 -6.79 13.84
CA ILE A 119 -4.80 -6.77 12.62
C ILE A 119 -3.51 -6.02 12.93
N ASP A 120 -2.37 -6.65 12.63
CA ASP A 120 -1.06 -6.03 12.74
C ASP A 120 -0.71 -5.31 11.43
N LEU A 121 -0.62 -3.98 11.49
CA LEU A 121 -0.35 -3.13 10.34
C LEU A 121 1.06 -2.54 10.40
N LEU A 122 1.71 -2.52 9.25
CA LEU A 122 2.88 -1.69 9.00
C LEU A 122 2.43 -0.44 8.24
N LEU A 123 2.66 0.73 8.84
CA LEU A 123 2.29 2.03 8.30
C LEU A 123 3.53 2.76 7.77
N ASN A 124 3.45 3.19 6.52
CA ASN A 124 4.37 4.17 5.93
C ASN A 124 3.61 5.45 5.59
N ILE A 125 4.18 6.60 5.93
CA ILE A 125 3.59 7.92 5.66
C ILE A 125 4.59 8.70 4.82
N SER A 126 4.13 9.24 3.69
CA SER A 126 4.92 10.08 2.80
C SER A 126 4.14 11.35 2.42
N PRO A 127 4.82 12.50 2.20
CA PRO A 127 4.12 13.72 1.83
C PRO A 127 3.59 13.64 0.41
N LEU A 128 2.32 14.01 0.21
CA LEU A 128 1.79 14.30 -1.12
C LEU A 128 2.25 15.72 -1.49
N LYS A 129 3.07 15.84 -2.54
CA LYS A 129 3.61 17.13 -2.99
C LYS A 129 2.93 17.60 -4.26
N GLU A 130 2.79 18.91 -4.40
CA GLU A 130 2.39 19.56 -5.64
C GLU A 130 3.61 19.82 -6.55
N TYR A 131 3.38 20.29 -7.78
CA TYR A 131 4.44 20.51 -8.78
C TYR A 131 5.49 21.54 -8.34
N ASP A 132 5.09 22.49 -7.49
CA ASP A 132 5.97 23.51 -6.91
C ASP A 132 6.75 23.01 -5.67
N GLY A 133 6.54 21.75 -5.26
CA GLY A 133 7.16 21.14 -4.09
C GLY A 133 6.45 21.43 -2.77
N SER A 134 5.37 22.22 -2.77
CA SER A 134 4.52 22.43 -1.59
C SER A 134 3.83 21.13 -1.17
N LYS A 135 3.57 20.99 0.14
CA LYS A 135 2.85 19.83 0.68
C LYS A 135 1.35 20.05 0.45
N LYS A 136 0.74 19.18 -0.35
CA LYS A 136 -0.70 19.12 -0.64
C LYS A 136 -1.47 18.22 0.32
N GLY A 137 -0.78 17.30 0.99
CA GLY A 137 -1.39 16.32 1.87
C GLY A 137 -0.44 15.19 2.24
N GLU A 138 -0.97 14.00 2.47
CA GLU A 138 -0.22 12.84 2.95
C GLU A 138 -0.68 11.56 2.24
N ILE A 139 0.25 10.67 1.94
CA ILE A 139 -0.02 9.32 1.44
C ILE A 139 0.35 8.34 2.54
N LEU A 140 -0.63 7.53 2.95
CA LEU A 140 -0.50 6.48 3.95
C LEU A 140 -0.59 5.13 3.25
N VAL A 141 0.43 4.31 3.45
CA VAL A 141 0.45 2.92 2.98
C VAL A 141 0.39 2.00 4.18
N PHE A 142 -0.63 1.14 4.21
CA PHE A 142 -0.87 0.13 5.23
C PHE A 142 -0.62 -1.25 4.65
N GLN A 143 0.31 -1.99 5.25
CA GLN A 143 0.53 -3.39 4.92
C GLN A 143 0.03 -4.27 6.06
N ASP A 144 -0.88 -5.19 5.74
CA ASP A 144 -1.28 -6.23 6.69
C ASP A 144 -0.13 -7.23 6.85
N THR A 145 0.38 -7.31 8.08
CA THR A 145 1.49 -8.17 8.47
C THR A 145 1.07 -9.24 9.48
N THR A 146 -0.24 -9.38 9.74
CA THR A 146 -0.79 -10.27 10.77
C THR A 146 -0.29 -11.69 10.58
N ARG A 147 -0.43 -12.23 9.35
CA ARG A 147 -0.03 -13.61 9.07
C ARG A 147 1.48 -13.84 9.20
N ILE A 148 2.27 -12.87 8.75
CA ILE A 148 3.74 -12.94 8.83
C ILE A 148 4.17 -12.96 10.30
N ARG A 149 3.59 -12.08 11.13
CA ARG A 149 3.87 -12.01 12.57
C ARG A 149 3.39 -13.21 13.36
N GLU A 150 2.28 -13.82 12.97
CA GLU A 150 1.85 -15.10 13.55
C GLU A 150 2.87 -16.19 13.29
N MET A 151 3.36 -16.30 12.05
CA MET A 151 4.38 -17.27 11.67
C MET A 151 5.70 -17.02 12.40
N GLU A 152 6.17 -15.77 12.49
CA GLU A 152 7.37 -15.41 13.25
C GLU A 152 7.26 -15.80 14.72
N ARG A 153 6.10 -15.59 15.34
CA ARG A 153 5.84 -16.00 16.73
C ARG A 153 5.77 -17.52 16.91
N GLU A 154 5.32 -18.25 15.89
CA GLU A 154 5.30 -19.70 15.91
C GLU A 154 6.71 -20.29 15.79
N VAL A 155 7.51 -19.80 14.83
CA VAL A 155 8.92 -20.19 14.66
C VAL A 155 9.71 -19.94 15.93
N LYS A 156 9.59 -18.75 16.53
CA LYS A 156 10.28 -18.42 17.78
C LYS A 156 9.93 -19.38 18.92
N ARG A 157 8.66 -19.78 19.04
CA ARG A 157 8.23 -20.74 20.06
C ARG A 157 8.83 -22.13 19.84
N MET A 158 9.00 -22.55 18.59
CA MET A 158 9.65 -23.82 18.27
C MET A 158 11.14 -23.79 18.62
N GLU A 159 11.82 -22.68 18.36
CA GLU A 159 13.23 -22.48 18.74
C GLU A 159 13.41 -22.52 20.26
N ASP A 160 12.56 -21.80 21.00
CA ASP A 160 12.59 -21.79 22.47
C ASP A 160 12.38 -23.22 23.04
N LEU A 161 11.42 -23.98 22.50
CA LEU A 161 11.15 -25.36 22.91
C LEU A 161 12.31 -26.31 22.58
N ALA A 162 12.94 -26.16 21.42
CA ALA A 162 14.10 -26.97 21.04
C ALA A 162 15.28 -26.74 21.98
N MET A 163 15.55 -25.47 22.31
CA MET A 163 16.61 -25.08 23.25
C MET A 163 16.36 -25.66 24.65
N LEU A 164 15.11 -25.59 25.14
CA LEU A 164 14.71 -26.24 26.38
C LEU A 164 14.91 -27.76 26.34
N GLY A 165 14.60 -28.41 25.22
CA GLY A 165 14.80 -29.84 25.00
C GLY A 165 16.26 -30.25 25.08
N GLU A 166 17.17 -29.51 24.44
CA GLU A 166 18.61 -29.75 24.50
C GLU A 166 19.16 -29.60 25.93
N LEU A 167 18.77 -28.53 26.63
CA LEU A 167 19.17 -28.29 28.01
C LEU A 167 18.65 -29.40 28.94
N ALA A 168 17.38 -29.81 28.78
CA ALA A 168 16.79 -30.89 29.55
C ALA A 168 17.48 -32.24 29.29
N ALA A 169 17.84 -32.54 28.03
CA ALA A 169 18.59 -33.74 27.68
C ALA A 169 20.01 -33.72 28.28
N GLY A 170 20.69 -32.58 28.26
CA GLY A 170 21.99 -32.38 28.92
C GLY A 170 21.91 -32.60 30.44
N ILE A 171 20.95 -31.95 31.12
CA ILE A 171 20.72 -32.13 32.55
C ILE A 171 20.36 -33.58 32.88
N ALA A 172 19.49 -34.21 32.10
CA ALA A 172 19.13 -35.62 32.30
C ALA A 172 20.35 -36.54 32.15
N HIS A 173 21.26 -36.23 31.22
CA HIS A 173 22.50 -36.97 31.06
C HIS A 173 23.44 -36.77 32.25
N GLU A 174 23.56 -35.54 32.75
CA GLU A 174 24.39 -35.19 33.91
C GLU A 174 23.85 -35.75 35.23
N ILE A 175 22.53 -35.89 35.41
CA ILE A 175 21.92 -36.52 36.60
C ILE A 175 22.10 -38.04 36.56
N ARG A 176 22.04 -38.66 35.37
CA ARG A 176 22.17 -40.12 35.22
C ARG A 176 23.55 -40.61 35.64
N ASN A 177 24.60 -39.83 35.40
CA ASN A 177 25.98 -40.17 35.71
C ASN A 177 26.24 -40.42 37.22
N PRO A 178 25.91 -39.49 38.15
CA PRO A 178 26.09 -39.73 39.59
C PRO A 178 25.13 -40.81 40.11
N LEU A 179 23.90 -40.90 39.59
CA LEU A 179 22.96 -41.96 39.98
C LEU A 179 23.49 -43.35 39.61
N ALA A 180 24.04 -43.52 38.40
CA ALA A 180 24.68 -44.77 37.99
C ALA A 180 25.88 -45.12 38.89
N SER A 181 26.68 -44.12 39.29
CA SER A 181 27.80 -44.30 40.22
C SER A 181 27.34 -44.73 41.62
N ILE A 182 26.29 -44.10 42.15
CA ILE A 182 25.70 -44.43 43.46
C ILE A 182 25.10 -45.84 43.44
N SER A 183 24.32 -46.18 42.41
CA SER A 183 23.74 -47.52 42.25
C SER A 183 24.84 -48.59 42.12
N GLY A 184 25.89 -48.32 41.35
CA GLY A 184 27.04 -49.22 41.23
C GLY A 184 27.75 -49.43 42.57
N SER A 185 27.89 -48.37 43.37
CA SER A 185 28.50 -48.44 44.70
C SER A 185 27.66 -49.26 45.69
N ILE A 186 26.33 -49.15 45.65
CA ILE A 186 25.42 -49.96 46.48
C ILE A 186 25.47 -51.44 46.09
N GLN A 187 25.64 -51.76 44.81
CA GLN A 187 25.68 -53.13 44.32
C GLN A 187 26.95 -53.90 44.70
N VAL A 188 28.04 -53.19 45.05
CA VAL A 188 29.29 -53.78 45.57
C VAL A 188 29.22 -54.03 47.08
N LEU A 189 28.28 -53.39 47.78
CA LEU A 189 28.10 -53.51 49.23
C LEU A 189 27.16 -54.67 49.65
N ASN A 190 26.53 -55.35 48.70
CA ASN A 190 25.78 -56.61 48.88
C ASN A 190 26.55 -57.78 48.25
#